data_AF-A0A8X6QRI1-F1
#
_entry.id   AF-A0A8X6QRI1-F1
#
_cell.length_a   1.000
_cell.length_b   1.000
_cell.length_c   1.000
_cell.angle_alpha   90.00
_cell.angle_beta   90.00
_cell.angle_gamma   90.00
#
_symmetry.space_group_name_H-M   'P 1'
#
loop_
_entity.id
_entity.type
_entity.pdbx_description
1 polymer ?
#
loop_
_entity_poly.entity_id
_entity_poly.type
_entity_poly.pdbx_seq_one_letter_code
_entity_poly.pdbx_strand_id
1 'polypeptide(L)'
;LPSLEKIIIVPSNEESKLKDISGIKNSCFLDDFLQLGYEEDGSIPEIVFEQVSVSHPVFISYTSGTTGLPKAVVHGCGGLLMTAKDNCIHGRPDIDPSILSTSP
;
A
#
# COMPACT_ATOMS: atom_id res chain seq x y z
N LEU A 1 -2.24 -6.74 -17.85
CA LEU A 1 -1.11 -7.16 -17.01
C LEU A 1 -1.30 -8.64 -16.68
N PRO A 2 -0.58 -9.55 -17.35
CA PRO A 2 -0.78 -11.00 -17.16
C PRO A 2 -0.39 -11.47 -15.75
N SER A 3 0.41 -10.70 -15.02
CA SER A 3 0.86 -11.00 -13.65
C SER A 3 0.04 -10.30 -12.55
N LEU A 4 -1.05 -9.60 -12.89
CA LEU A 4 -1.87 -8.92 -11.88
C LEU A 4 -2.80 -9.93 -11.22
N GLU A 5 -2.53 -10.27 -9.96
CA GLU A 5 -3.28 -11.29 -9.23
C GLU A 5 -4.52 -10.72 -8.53
N LYS A 6 -4.38 -9.58 -7.85
CA LYS A 6 -5.43 -8.99 -7.02
C LYS A 6 -5.43 -7.46 -7.11
N ILE A 7 -6.61 -6.87 -6.99
CA ILE A 7 -6.81 -5.43 -6.82
C ILE A 7 -7.41 -5.20 -5.43
N ILE A 8 -6.72 -4.45 -4.58
CA ILE A 8 -7.21 -4.11 -3.24
C ILE A 8 -7.67 -2.66 -3.26
N ILE A 9 -8.92 -2.43 -2.91
CA ILE A 9 -9.53 -1.10 -2.91
C ILE A 9 -9.54 -0.57 -1.48
N VAL A 10 -8.90 0.58 -1.27
CA VAL A 10 -8.88 1.30 0.01
C VAL A 10 -9.87 2.46 -0.08
N PRO A 11 -11.03 2.38 0.57
CA PRO A 11 -12.04 3.43 0.52
C PRO A 11 -11.60 4.64 1.37
N SER A 12 -11.78 5.84 0.83
CA SER A 12 -11.44 7.10 1.53
C SER A 12 -12.48 7.51 2.58
N ASN A 13 -13.69 6.96 2.50
CA ASN A 13 -14.80 7.22 3.41
C ASN A 13 -15.84 6.07 3.33
N GLU A 14 -16.81 6.07 4.25
CA GLU A 14 -17.84 5.04 4.33
C GLU A 14 -18.74 4.99 3.08
N GLU A 15 -19.05 6.11 2.46
CA GLU A 15 -19.82 6.14 1.21
C GLU A 15 -19.09 5.39 0.07
N SER A 16 -17.77 5.45 0.05
CA SER A 16 -16.95 4.75 -0.96
C SER A 16 -16.93 3.23 -0.76
N LYS A 17 -17.19 2.73 0.46
CA LYS A 17 -17.35 1.29 0.73
C LYS A 17 -18.64 0.73 0.14
N LEU A 18 -19.66 1.57 -0.03
CA LEU A 18 -20.97 1.15 -0.56
C LEU A 18 -21.02 1.09 -2.09
N LYS A 19 -19.95 1.52 -2.78
CA LYS A 19 -19.90 1.50 -4.24
C LYS A 19 -19.73 0.08 -4.76
N ASP A 20 -20.43 -0.23 -5.85
CA ASP A 20 -20.26 -1.50 -6.54
C ASP A 20 -18.87 -1.57 -7.21
N ILE A 21 -18.13 -2.63 -6.88
CA ILE A 21 -16.80 -2.93 -7.44
C ILE A 21 -16.81 -4.15 -8.38
N SER A 22 -17.99 -4.73 -8.65
CA SER A 22 -18.16 -5.93 -9.49
C SER A 22 -17.58 -5.77 -10.91
N GLY A 23 -17.53 -4.53 -11.42
CA GLY A 23 -16.91 -4.21 -12.72
C GLY A 23 -15.38 -4.29 -12.73
N ILE A 24 -14.74 -4.37 -11.56
CA ILE A 24 -13.28 -4.46 -11.41
C ILE A 24 -12.91 -5.92 -11.13
N LYS A 25 -12.34 -6.59 -12.13
CA LYS A 25 -11.94 -8.00 -12.02
C LYS A 25 -10.91 -8.21 -10.89
N ASN A 26 -11.04 -9.33 -10.18
CA ASN A 26 -10.14 -9.73 -9.08
C ASN A 26 -10.00 -8.66 -7.97
N SER A 27 -11.05 -7.87 -7.73
CA SER A 27 -11.06 -6.85 -6.69
C SER A 27 -11.67 -7.33 -5.37
N CYS A 28 -11.25 -6.70 -4.27
CA CYS A 28 -11.94 -6.73 -2.98
C CYS A 28 -11.61 -5.45 -2.20
N PHE A 29 -12.35 -5.19 -1.13
CA PHE A 29 -11.98 -4.12 -0.19
C PHE A 29 -10.83 -4.55 0.71
N LEU A 30 -10.17 -3.56 1.33
CA LEU A 30 -9.06 -3.80 2.25
C LEU A 30 -9.45 -4.72 3.40
N ASP A 31 -10.63 -4.54 3.98
CA ASP A 31 -11.09 -5.34 5.12
C ASP A 31 -11.21 -6.83 4.74
N ASP A 32 -11.80 -7.13 3.57
CA ASP A 32 -11.89 -8.49 3.04
C ASP A 32 -10.50 -9.08 2.76
N PHE A 33 -9.57 -8.27 2.24
CA PHE A 33 -8.21 -8.72 1.96
C PHE A 33 -7.46 -9.07 3.25
N LEU A 34 -7.58 -8.24 4.29
CA LEU A 34 -6.93 -8.46 5.58
C LEU A 34 -7.45 -9.73 6.27
N GLN A 35 -8.72 -10.09 6.09
CA GLN A 35 -9.25 -11.35 6.62
C GLN A 35 -8.54 -12.59 6.06
N LEU A 36 -8.00 -12.52 4.84
CA LEU A 36 -7.26 -13.64 4.24
C LEU A 36 -5.92 -13.95 4.96
N GLY A 37 -5.43 -13.02 5.78
CA GLY A 37 -4.18 -13.18 6.53
C GLY A 37 -4.33 -13.88 7.88
N TYR A 38 -5.56 -14.21 8.30
CA TYR A 38 -5.82 -14.92 9.55
C TYR A 38 -6.00 -16.41 9.30
N GLU A 39 -5.50 -17.21 10.23
CA GLU A 39 -5.77 -18.65 10.31
C GLU A 39 -7.20 -18.92 10.81
N GLU A 40 -7.68 -20.15 10.69
CA GLU A 40 -9.03 -20.55 11.13
C GLU A 40 -9.27 -20.31 12.64
N ASP A 41 -8.21 -20.33 13.44
CA ASP A 41 -8.26 -20.05 14.89
C ASP A 41 -8.14 -18.57 15.24
N GLY A 42 -8.03 -17.69 14.23
CA GLY A 42 -7.87 -16.25 14.38
C GLY A 42 -6.44 -15.80 14.70
N SER A 43 -5.45 -16.70 14.66
CA SER A 43 -4.04 -16.32 14.76
C SER A 43 -3.49 -15.76 13.45
N ILE A 44 -2.35 -15.07 13.53
CA ILE A 44 -1.62 -14.56 12.36
C ILE A 44 -0.38 -15.44 12.18
N PRO A 45 -0.14 -16.04 11.01
CA PRO A 45 1.02 -16.89 10.77
C PRO A 45 2.31 -16.07 10.82
N GLU A 46 3.44 -16.76 11.01
CA GLU A 46 4.75 -16.11 11.00
C GLU A 46 5.03 -15.45 9.63
N ILE A 47 5.32 -14.15 9.65
CA ILE A 47 5.63 -13.39 8.44
C ILE A 47 7.12 -13.53 8.13
N VAL A 48 7.42 -14.12 6.96
CA VAL A 48 8.79 -14.27 6.46
C VAL A 48 9.09 -13.16 5.45
N PHE A 49 10.18 -12.40 5.67
CA PHE A 49 10.59 -11.31 4.79
C PHE A 49 11.79 -11.70 3.93
N GLU A 50 11.61 -11.64 2.60
CA GLU A 50 12.70 -11.86 1.66
C GLU A 50 13.77 -10.76 1.73
N GLN A 51 15.04 -11.15 1.68
CA GLN A 51 16.16 -10.23 1.66
C GLN A 51 16.45 -9.80 0.22
N VAL A 52 16.31 -8.51 -0.07
CA VAL A 52 16.47 -7.96 -1.41
C VAL A 52 17.50 -6.83 -1.46
N SER A 53 18.04 -6.56 -2.65
CA SER A 53 18.96 -5.43 -2.84
C SER A 53 18.27 -4.08 -2.56
N VAL A 54 19.05 -3.06 -2.19
CA VAL A 54 18.55 -1.69 -1.94
C VAL A 54 17.79 -1.09 -3.14
N SER A 55 18.16 -1.49 -4.36
CA SER A 55 17.53 -1.05 -5.61
C SER A 55 16.31 -1.89 -6.03
N HIS A 56 15.91 -2.90 -5.24
CA HIS A 56 14.78 -3.75 -5.59
C HIS A 56 13.47 -2.93 -5.63
N PRO A 57 12.64 -3.06 -6.69
CA PRO A 57 11.40 -2.30 -6.82
C PRO A 57 10.38 -2.77 -5.77
N VAL A 58 9.74 -1.82 -5.09
CA VAL A 58 8.74 -2.10 -4.04
C VAL A 58 7.33 -1.74 -4.51
N PHE A 59 7.14 -0.54 -5.06
CA PHE A 59 5.84 -0.12 -5.56
C PHE A 59 5.97 0.86 -6.73
N ILE A 60 4.87 1.00 -7.47
CA ILE A 60 4.73 1.96 -8.56
C ILE A 60 3.66 2.97 -8.16
N SER A 61 4.02 4.25 -8.12
CA SER A 61 3.06 5.35 -7.96
C SER A 61 2.67 5.87 -9.33
N TYR A 62 1.37 5.95 -9.60
CA TYR A 62 0.85 6.58 -10.80
C TYR A 62 0.45 8.02 -10.47
N THR A 63 1.13 8.96 -11.11
CA THR A 63 0.84 10.40 -10.95
C THR A 63 0.07 10.90 -12.16
N SER A 64 -0.86 11.85 -11.96
CA SER A 64 -1.74 12.35 -13.03
C SER A 64 -0.98 12.96 -14.21
N GLY A 65 0.24 13.46 -13.99
CA GLY A 65 1.04 14.11 -15.02
C GLY A 65 0.43 15.44 -15.50
N THR A 66 1.27 16.41 -15.86
CA THR A 66 0.79 17.70 -16.38
C THR A 66 0.40 17.65 -17.87
N THR A 67 0.80 16.58 -18.58
CA THR A 67 0.47 16.31 -19.98
C THR A 67 0.44 14.80 -20.23
N GLY A 68 -0.64 14.27 -20.82
CA GLY A 68 -0.73 12.88 -21.29
C GLY A 68 -1.22 11.84 -20.26
N LEU A 69 -0.88 10.58 -20.51
CA LEU A 69 -1.25 9.45 -19.65
C LEU A 69 -0.50 9.51 -18.30
N PRO A 70 -1.06 8.90 -17.23
CA PRO A 70 -0.42 8.87 -15.92
C PRO A 70 1.01 8.31 -15.97
N LYS A 71 1.93 8.96 -15.25
CA LYS A 71 3.33 8.55 -15.19
C LYS A 71 3.52 7.51 -14.09
N ALA A 72 4.07 6.35 -14.46
CA ALA A 72 4.47 5.29 -13.54
C ALA A 72 5.86 5.60 -12.94
N VAL A 73 5.92 5.94 -11.66
CA VAL A 73 7.16 6.15 -10.93
C VAL A 73 7.46 4.90 -10.10
N VAL A 74 8.62 4.29 -10.33
CA VAL A 74 9.05 3.08 -9.59
C VAL A 74 9.85 3.51 -8.36
N HIS A 75 9.45 3.00 -7.19
CA HIS A 75 10.11 3.28 -5.92
C HIS A 75 10.85 2.01 -5.44
N GLY A 76 12.14 2.15 -5.13
CA GLY A 76 12.96 1.06 -4.61
C GLY A 76 13.06 1.01 -3.08
N CYS A 77 13.50 -0.13 -2.53
CA CYS A 77 13.62 -0.36 -1.08
C CYS A 77 14.42 0.72 -0.36
N GLY A 78 15.55 1.16 -0.91
CA GLY A 78 16.42 2.16 -0.28
C GLY A 78 15.75 3.51 -0.05
N GLY A 79 14.95 3.97 -1.02
CA GLY A 79 14.19 5.22 -0.87
C GLY A 79 13.15 5.12 0.23
N LEU A 80 12.41 4.00 0.27
CA LEU A 80 11.40 3.76 1.28
C LEU A 80 12.00 3.67 2.70
N LEU A 81 13.12 2.95 2.86
CA LEU A 81 13.81 2.83 4.14
C LEU A 81 14.32 4.19 4.65
N MET A 82 14.82 5.04 3.75
CA MET A 82 15.25 6.39 4.12
C MET A 82 14.07 7.22 4.62
N THR A 83 12.95 7.22 3.89
CA THR A 83 11.73 7.93 4.30
C THR A 83 11.19 7.43 5.63
N ALA A 84 11.15 6.11 5.84
CA ALA A 84 10.74 5.52 7.11
C ALA A 84 11.64 5.96 8.27
N LYS A 85 12.97 5.94 8.07
CA LYS A 85 13.94 6.45 9.06
C LYS A 85 13.68 7.92 9.40
N ASP A 86 13.49 8.77 8.40
CA ASP A 86 13.23 10.20 8.60
C ASP A 86 11.92 10.42 9.39
N ASN A 87 10.87 9.67 9.06
CA ASN A 87 9.61 9.69 9.81
C ASN A 87 9.78 9.22 11.26
N CYS A 88 10.57 8.19 11.52
CA CYS A 88 10.83 7.74 12.90
C CYS A 88 11.57 8.79 13.72
N ILE A 89 12.53 9.49 13.12
CA ILE A 89 13.35 10.48 13.84
C ILE A 89 12.57 11.79 14.06
N HIS A 90 11.90 12.27 13.03
CA HIS A 90 11.28 13.60 13.04
C HIS A 90 9.79 13.59 13.34
N GLY A 91 9.08 12.51 13.01
CA GLY A 91 7.64 12.36 13.23
C GLY A 91 7.24 12.07 14.68
N ARG A 92 8.21 11.75 15.56
CA ARG A 92 7.98 11.44 16.97
C ARG A 92 6.83 10.44 17.21
N PRO A 93 6.86 9.26 16.55
CA PRO A 93 5.83 8.24 16.69
C PRO A 93 5.70 7.70 18.12
N ASP A 94 6.72 7.94 18.96
CA ASP A 94 6.72 7.66 20.41
C ASP A 94 5.73 8.52 21.19
N ILE A 95 5.37 9.70 20.68
CA ILE A 95 4.44 10.64 21.32
C ILE A 95 3.08 10.62 20.61
N ASP A 96 3.09 10.66 19.28
CA ASP A 96 1.88 10.54 18.47
C ASP A 96 2.15 9.61 17.27
N PRO A 97 1.58 8.41 17.24
CA PRO A 97 1.77 7.47 16.14
C PRO A 97 1.07 7.93 14.85
N SER A 98 0.25 8.99 14.89
CA SER A 98 -0.50 9.50 13.76
C SER A 98 0.38 10.35 12.85
N ILE A 99 0.71 9.83 11.66
CA ILE A 99 1.44 10.59 10.64
C ILE A 99 0.44 11.05 9.58
N LEU A 100 0.14 12.34 9.54
CA LEU A 100 -0.56 12.97 8.42
C LEU A 100 0.49 13.52 7.44
N SER A 101 0.78 12.76 6.39
CA SER A 101 1.62 13.22 5.30
C SER A 101 0.75 13.83 4.20
N THR A 102 0.73 15.16 4.12
CA THR A 102 0.13 15.89 2.99
C THR A 102 1.21 16.17 1.94
N SER A 103 1.75 15.11 1.33
CA SER A 103 2.51 15.29 0.10
C SER A 103 1.53 15.42 -1.09
N PRO A 104 1.73 16.39 -2.00
CA PRO A 104 0.99 16.46 -3.26
C PRO A 104 1.35 15.33 -4.23
#